data_AF-A0A4Y4E1E1-F1
#
_entry.id   AF-A0A4Y4E1E1-F1
#
_cell.length_a   1.000
_cell.length_b   1.000
_cell.length_c   1.000
_cell.angle_alpha   90.00
_cell.angle_beta   90.00
_cell.angle_gamma   90.00
#
_symmetry.space_group_name_H-M   'P 1'
#
loop_
_entity.id
_entity.type
_entity.pdbx_description
1 polymer ?
#
loop_
_entity_poly.entity_id
_entity_poly.type
_entity_poly.pdbx_seq_one_letter_code
_entity_poly.pdbx_strand_id
1 'polypeptide(L)'
;MSDLLRDADPSRRPVDGRAARDERGGATTTGESHNYVEEVVVTACPDGPLLVRGPARLVDQEGKEIERHRATVALCRCGGTAIPPWCDGTHKVNGYRSGDDEGRSTASEAGTGA
;
A
#
# COMPACT_ATOMS: atom_id res chain seq x y z
N MET A 1 -66.20 -24.05 0.87
CA MET A 1 -65.27 -25.14 1.20
C MET A 1 -65.03 -25.92 -0.07
N SER A 2 -63.76 -26.21 -0.35
CA SER A 2 -63.28 -27.11 -1.41
C SER A 2 -63.32 -26.56 -2.84
N ASP A 3 -62.33 -26.77 -3.69
CA ASP A 3 -60.96 -27.28 -3.55
C ASP A 3 -60.31 -27.06 -4.92
N LEU A 4 -59.04 -26.64 -4.90
CA LEU A 4 -57.92 -27.18 -5.69
C LEU A 4 -57.89 -27.04 -7.22
N LEU A 5 -56.86 -26.28 -7.62
CA LEU A 5 -55.76 -26.68 -8.51
C LEU A 5 -56.10 -27.03 -9.97
N ARG A 6 -55.56 -26.17 -10.85
CA ARG A 6 -54.96 -26.64 -12.08
C ARG A 6 -53.64 -25.90 -12.31
N ASP A 7 -52.57 -26.68 -12.15
CA ASP A 7 -51.17 -26.35 -12.38
C ASP A 7 -50.92 -25.54 -13.65
N ALA A 8 -50.17 -24.46 -13.52
CA ALA A 8 -49.57 -23.75 -14.65
C ALA A 8 -48.09 -24.17 -14.80
N ASP A 9 -47.83 -24.82 -15.93
CA ASP A 9 -46.57 -25.41 -16.41
C ASP A 9 -45.39 -24.39 -16.47
N PRO A 10 -44.25 -24.67 -15.79
CA PRO A 10 -43.10 -23.75 -15.73
C PRO A 10 -42.23 -23.71 -17.01
N SER A 11 -42.61 -24.38 -18.10
CA SER A 11 -41.78 -24.45 -19.30
C SER A 11 -41.92 -23.27 -20.27
N ARG A 12 -42.89 -22.37 -20.09
CA ARG A 12 -43.12 -21.26 -21.04
C ARG A 12 -42.44 -19.97 -20.58
N ARG A 13 -41.27 -19.68 -21.16
CA ARG A 13 -40.64 -18.36 -21.04
C ARG A 13 -41.19 -17.40 -22.11
N PRO A 14 -41.65 -16.19 -21.75
CA PRO A 14 -42.04 -15.19 -22.73
C PRO A 14 -40.79 -14.52 -23.35
N VAL A 15 -40.78 -14.42 -24.67
CA VAL A 15 -39.84 -13.59 -25.44
C VAL A 15 -40.51 -12.23 -25.62
N ASP A 16 -39.80 -11.16 -25.28
CA ASP A 16 -40.00 -9.76 -25.67
C ASP A 16 -39.67 -8.84 -24.48
N GLY A 17 -38.37 -8.52 -24.41
CA GLY A 17 -37.72 -7.77 -23.36
C GLY A 17 -38.07 -6.28 -23.38
N ARG A 18 -39.13 -5.91 -22.67
CA ARG A 18 -39.26 -4.60 -22.03
C ARG A 18 -39.45 -4.82 -20.53
N ALA A 19 -38.33 -4.87 -19.81
CA ALA A 19 -38.34 -5.03 -18.37
C ALA A 19 -38.91 -3.77 -17.72
N ALA A 20 -39.98 -4.00 -16.96
CA ALA A 20 -40.66 -3.05 -16.10
C ALA A 20 -39.73 -2.50 -15.01
N ARG A 21 -40.06 -1.31 -14.50
CA ARG A 21 -39.52 -0.80 -13.24
C ARG A 21 -40.03 -1.70 -12.11
N ASP A 22 -39.11 -2.39 -11.44
CA ASP A 22 -39.39 -3.12 -10.19
C ASP A 22 -38.74 -2.38 -9.02
N GLU A 23 -39.58 -1.98 -8.07
CA GLU A 23 -39.19 -1.60 -6.71
C GLU A 23 -39.29 -2.84 -5.81
N ARG A 24 -38.16 -3.57 -5.66
CA ARG A 24 -37.67 -4.36 -4.51
C ARG A 24 -36.83 -5.55 -5.01
N GLY A 25 -35.52 -5.46 -4.83
CA GLY A 25 -34.66 -6.65 -4.95
C GLY A 25 -33.20 -6.26 -5.02
N GLY A 26 -32.49 -6.36 -3.90
CA GLY A 26 -31.05 -6.14 -3.86
C GLY A 26 -30.33 -7.04 -4.85
N ALA A 27 -29.57 -6.42 -5.75
CA ALA A 27 -28.32 -6.99 -6.18
C ALA A 27 -27.25 -6.27 -5.37
N THR A 28 -26.88 -6.90 -4.26
CA THR A 28 -25.56 -6.73 -3.66
C THR A 28 -24.56 -6.69 -4.81
N THR A 29 -23.86 -5.58 -4.98
CA THR A 29 -22.57 -5.62 -5.69
C THR A 29 -21.65 -6.45 -4.80
N THR A 30 -21.72 -7.76 -4.96
CA THR A 30 -20.63 -8.68 -4.64
C THR A 30 -19.51 -8.33 -5.62
N GLY A 31 -18.85 -7.20 -5.37
CA GLY A 31 -17.54 -6.91 -5.93
C GLY A 31 -16.58 -7.34 -4.85
N GLU A 32 -15.88 -8.44 -5.11
CA GLU A 32 -14.96 -9.12 -4.21
C GLU A 32 -14.33 -8.21 -3.15
N SER A 33 -14.60 -8.53 -1.88
CA SER A 33 -13.85 -8.02 -0.75
C SER A 33 -12.41 -8.48 -0.90
N HIS A 34 -11.65 -7.71 -1.67
CA HIS A 34 -10.21 -7.82 -1.79
C HIS A 34 -9.64 -7.57 -0.39
N ASN A 35 -9.44 -8.67 0.33
CA ASN A 35 -8.54 -8.74 1.49
C ASN A 35 -7.08 -8.60 1.02
N TYR A 36 -6.83 -7.64 0.12
CA TYR A 36 -5.51 -7.14 -0.16
C TYR A 36 -5.18 -6.30 1.06
N VAL A 37 -4.43 -6.89 1.99
CA VAL A 37 -3.62 -6.09 2.90
C VAL A 37 -2.89 -5.08 2.02
N GLU A 38 -3.26 -3.80 2.11
CA GLU A 38 -2.67 -2.79 1.25
C GLU A 38 -1.15 -2.89 1.41
N GLU A 39 -0.44 -3.05 0.28
CA GLU A 39 0.97 -3.43 0.31
C GLU A 39 1.81 -2.38 1.05
N VAL A 40 2.71 -2.85 1.91
CA VAL A 40 3.71 -2.00 2.55
C VAL A 40 4.99 -2.05 1.73
N VAL A 41 5.39 -0.88 1.21
CA VAL A 41 6.62 -0.73 0.44
C VAL A 41 7.62 0.09 1.26
N VAL A 42 8.82 -0.46 1.46
CA VAL A 42 9.93 0.24 2.09
C VAL A 42 11.03 0.47 1.06
N THR A 43 11.30 1.73 0.73
CA THR A 43 12.37 2.12 -0.21
C THR A 43 13.55 2.69 0.56
N ALA A 44 14.73 2.10 0.39
CA ALA A 44 15.98 2.70 0.84
C ALA A 44 16.43 3.78 -0.16
N CYS A 45 16.26 5.05 0.19
CA CYS A 45 16.75 6.14 -0.66
C CYS A 45 18.28 6.20 -0.59
N PRO A 46 18.99 6.33 -1.73
CA PRO A 46 20.45 6.49 -1.75
C PRO A 46 20.90 7.61 -0.81
N ASP A 47 21.87 7.31 0.05
CA ASP A 47 22.41 8.26 1.05
C ASP A 47 21.34 8.95 1.91
N GLY A 48 20.19 8.29 2.06
CA GLY A 48 18.98 8.91 2.57
C GLY A 48 18.16 7.99 3.49
N PRO A 49 16.93 8.43 3.82
CA PRO A 49 16.05 7.74 4.74
C PRO A 49 15.43 6.47 4.14
N LEU A 50 14.76 5.71 5.00
CA LEU A 50 13.83 4.66 4.57
C LEU A 50 12.45 5.28 4.34
N LEU A 51 11.96 5.30 3.10
CA LEU A 51 10.61 5.73 2.78
C LEU A 51 9.64 4.56 2.94
N VAL A 52 8.75 4.65 3.92
CA VAL A 52 7.73 3.65 4.19
C VAL A 52 6.39 4.15 3.65
N ARG A 53 5.79 3.37 2.73
CA ARG A 53 4.48 3.63 2.13
C ARG A 53 3.51 2.49 2.47
N GLY A 54 2.23 2.83 2.57
CA GLY A 54 1.17 1.87 2.91
C GLY A 54 0.89 1.78 4.41
N PRO A 55 0.00 0.86 4.83
CA PRO A 55 -0.54 0.74 6.18
C PRO A 55 0.44 0.07 7.16
N ALA A 56 1.70 0.50 7.17
CA ALA A 56 2.69 -0.02 8.11
C ALA A 56 2.42 0.46 9.54
N ARG A 57 2.46 -0.47 10.49
CA ARG A 57 2.53 -0.16 11.92
C ARG A 57 3.98 0.01 12.32
N LEU A 58 4.29 1.08 13.04
CA LEU A 58 5.62 1.29 13.62
C LEU A 58 5.53 1.06 15.12
N VAL A 59 6.49 0.33 15.66
CA VAL A 59 6.59 0.02 17.08
C VAL A 59 8.01 0.27 17.57
N ASP A 60 8.15 0.58 18.85
CA ASP A 60 9.45 0.59 19.53
C ASP A 60 9.88 -0.83 19.95
N GLN A 61 10.99 -0.94 20.69
CA GLN A 61 11.57 -2.23 21.10
C GLN A 61 10.67 -2.97 22.11
N GLU A 62 9.86 -2.23 22.85
CA GLU A 62 8.87 -2.72 23.81
C GLU A 62 7.51 -3.04 23.16
N GLY A 63 7.38 -2.82 21.84
CA GLY A 63 6.16 -3.08 21.08
C GLY A 63 5.09 -1.98 21.20
N LYS A 64 5.41 -0.83 21.80
CA LYS A 64 4.51 0.32 21.86
C LYS A 64 4.46 1.02 20.51
N GLU A 65 3.25 1.37 20.10
CA GLU A 65 2.99 1.98 18.81
C GLU A 65 3.55 3.40 18.73
N ILE A 66 4.26 3.68 17.64
CA ILE A 66 4.77 5.00 17.29
C ILE A 66 3.79 5.61 16.29
N GLU A 67 3.15 6.71 16.68
CA GLU A 67 2.14 7.36 15.86
C GLU A 67 2.71 7.85 14.52
N ARG A 68 2.02 7.51 13.43
CA ARG A 68 2.30 8.02 12.08
C ARG A 68 1.20 9.00 11.69
N HIS A 69 1.55 10.25 11.43
CA HIS A 69 0.57 11.25 10.98
C HIS A 69 0.23 11.16 9.47
N ARG A 70 0.93 10.32 8.71
CA ARG A 70 0.82 10.25 7.24
C ARG A 70 0.98 8.81 6.75
N ALA A 71 0.30 8.47 5.65
CA ALA A 71 0.44 7.18 4.98
C ALA A 71 1.86 6.89 4.46
N THR A 72 2.60 7.95 4.13
CA THR A 72 4.03 7.87 3.80
C THR A 72 4.86 8.57 4.87
N VAL A 73 5.88 7.89 5.38
CA VAL A 73 6.81 8.45 6.37
C VAL A 73 8.26 8.19 5.95
N ALA A 74 9.18 9.00 6.45
CA ALA A 74 10.61 8.84 6.24
C ALA A 74 11.28 8.51 7.58
N LEU A 75 11.86 7.32 7.68
CA LEU A 75 12.60 6.90 8.88
C LEU A 75 14.08 7.22 8.73
N CYS A 76 14.68 7.67 9.82
CA CYS A 76 16.11 7.96 9.86
C CYS A 76 16.90 6.67 9.68
N ARG A 77 17.82 6.70 8.72
CA ARG A 77 18.84 5.65 8.49
C ARG A 77 20.24 6.10 8.91
N CYS A 78 20.48 7.41 8.96
CA CYS A 78 21.82 7.99 9.18
C CYS A 78 22.23 8.14 10.66
N GLY A 79 21.33 7.88 11.61
CA GLY A 79 21.59 8.05 13.05
C GLY A 79 21.70 9.49 13.56
N GLY A 80 21.75 10.51 12.68
CA GLY A 80 21.97 11.90 13.07
C GLY A 80 20.72 12.72 13.39
N THR A 81 19.52 12.16 13.29
CA THR A 81 18.29 12.94 13.50
C THR A 81 18.13 13.42 14.94
N ALA A 82 17.58 14.63 15.11
CA ALA A 82 17.13 15.16 16.39
C ALA A 82 15.69 14.70 16.76
N ILE A 83 14.98 14.02 15.85
CA ILE A 83 13.59 13.57 16.04
C ILE A 83 13.41 12.06 15.76
N PRO A 84 14.11 11.15 16.47
CA PRO A 84 13.94 9.71 16.23
C PRO A 84 12.48 9.26 16.39
N PRO A 85 11.98 8.33 15.56
CA PRO A 85 12.68 7.60 14.49
C PRO A 85 12.66 8.31 13.11
N TRP A 86 12.26 9.58 13.04
CA TRP A 86 11.97 10.27 11.79
C TRP A 86 13.21 10.87 11.14
N CYS A 87 13.17 11.04 9.82
CA CYS A 87 14.18 11.80 9.10
C CYS A 87 13.85 13.30 9.09
N ASP A 88 14.76 14.13 9.59
CA ASP A 88 14.71 15.61 9.55
C ASP A 88 15.59 16.24 8.46
N GLY A 89 16.30 15.40 7.69
CA GLY A 89 17.23 15.87 6.65
C GLY A 89 18.69 15.95 7.09
N THR A 90 19.02 15.59 8.35
CA THR A 90 20.40 15.61 8.84
C THR A 90 21.38 14.77 8.00
N HIS A 91 20.88 13.72 7.34
CA HIS A 91 21.68 12.90 6.40
C HIS A 91 22.36 13.72 5.29
N LYS A 92 21.79 14.86 4.90
CA LYS A 92 22.36 15.74 3.85
C LYS A 92 23.56 16.53 4.35
N VAL A 93 23.60 16.85 5.63
CA VAL A 93 24.64 17.71 6.23
C VAL A 93 25.73 16.92 6.95
N ASN A 94 25.40 15.72 7.47
CA ASN A 94 26.37 14.87 8.16
C ASN A 94 27.18 13.95 7.21
N GLY A 95 26.93 14.03 5.91
CA GLY A 95 27.67 13.26 4.90
C GLY A 95 27.37 11.76 4.91
N TYR A 96 26.19 11.34 5.36
CA TYR A 96 25.79 9.94 5.36
C TYR A 96 25.94 9.30 3.97
N ARG A 97 26.48 8.08 3.96
CA ARG A 97 26.65 7.22 2.79
C ARG A 97 26.19 5.81 3.12
N SER A 98 25.34 5.24 2.28
CA SER A 98 24.68 3.97 2.60
C SER A 98 25.37 2.72 2.05
N GLY A 99 26.38 2.89 1.18
CA GLY A 99 27.15 1.78 0.63
C GLY A 99 26.38 0.90 -0.38
N ASP A 100 25.11 1.23 -0.64
CA ASP A 100 24.26 0.57 -1.65
C ASP A 100 24.44 1.13 -3.07
N ASP A 101 25.42 2.04 -3.28
CA ASP A 101 25.84 2.55 -4.59
C ASP A 101 26.85 1.60 -5.26
N GLU A 102 26.47 0.34 -5.49
CA GLU A 102 27.22 -0.53 -6.42
C GLU A 102 26.86 -0.15 -7.86
N GLY A 103 27.25 1.07 -8.27
CA GLY A 103 26.90 1.63 -9.57
C GLY A 103 27.62 2.91 -10.00
N ARG A 104 28.41 3.57 -9.14
CA ARG A 104 29.31 4.65 -9.58
C ARG A 104 30.77 4.26 -9.38
N SER A 105 31.31 3.70 -10.45
CA SER A 105 32.73 3.44 -10.66
C SER A 105 33.62 4.51 -10.02
N THR A 106 34.45 4.10 -9.07
CA THR A 106 35.72 4.76 -8.75
C THR A 106 36.62 4.62 -9.98
N ALA A 107 36.44 5.51 -10.95
CA ALA A 107 37.41 5.74 -12.01
C ALA A 107 37.88 7.19 -11.90
N SER A 108 38.76 7.41 -10.94
CA SER A 108 39.86 8.36 -11.10
C SER A 108 41.06 7.78 -10.37
N GLU A 109 41.57 6.67 -10.91
CA GLU A 109 43.01 6.46 -10.94
C GLU A 109 43.60 7.65 -11.71
N ALA A 110 43.99 8.71 -11.01
CA ALA A 110 44.95 9.66 -11.53
C ALA A 110 46.34 9.05 -11.32
N GLY A 111 46.76 8.23 -12.28
CA GLY A 111 48.13 7.77 -12.40
C GLY A 111 49.09 8.90 -12.82
N THR A 112 50.32 8.76 -12.33
CA THR A 112 51.60 9.14 -12.95
C THR A 112 51.95 10.62 -13.13
N GLY A 113 53.09 11.03 -12.54
CA GLY A 113 53.89 12.11 -13.09
C GLY A 113 55.06 12.60 -12.21
N ALA A 114 56.25 12.04 -12.49
CA ALA A 114 57.62 12.49 -12.16
C ALA A 114 58.14 12.32 -10.71
#